data_AF-A0A950VU21-F1
#
_entry.id   AF-A0A950VU21-F1
#
_cell.length_a   1.000
_cell.length_b   1.000
_cell.length_c   1.000
_cell.angle_alpha   90.00
_cell.angle_beta   90.00
_cell.angle_gamma   90.00
#
_symmetry.space_group_name_H-M   'P 1'
#
loop_
_entity.id
_entity.type
_entity.pdbx_description
1 polymer ?
#
loop_
_entity_poly.entity_id
_entity_poly.type
_entity_poly.pdbx_seq_one_letter_code
_entity_poly.pdbx_strand_id
1 'polypeptide(L)'
;MMALGLSLVLAGQASAQSASAGSGSAHPFVGPIIGLFPDSSGVFGNTTSNPGVVTPSNSFFDPSLGTNGQACVTCHQPDQGFSVTTPFIDTQFDRSHGLDPLFRANDTATRPDADLSTTRRRRQAFELALQLGVFRIGKTLPASAEFTVDSQNTSRFGP
;
A
#
# COMPACT_ATOMS: atom_id res chain seq x y z
N MET A 1 3.25 15.33 -69.44
CA MET A 1 3.49 15.86 -68.07
C MET A 1 3.06 14.79 -67.08
N MET A 2 4.00 13.96 -66.62
CA MET A 2 3.78 12.91 -65.61
C MET A 2 4.76 13.17 -64.47
N ALA A 3 4.27 13.62 -63.32
CA ALA A 3 5.07 13.80 -62.12
C ALA A 3 5.07 12.50 -61.31
N LEU A 4 6.26 11.90 -61.15
CA LEU A 4 6.48 10.77 -60.25
C LEU A 4 6.38 11.24 -58.79
N GLY A 5 5.50 10.61 -58.02
CA GLY A 5 5.37 10.84 -56.57
C GLY A 5 6.48 10.10 -55.80
N LEU A 6 7.15 10.82 -54.89
CA LEU A 6 8.14 10.27 -53.98
C LEU A 6 7.48 10.03 -52.61
N SER A 7 7.15 8.78 -52.30
CA SER A 7 6.62 8.38 -51.00
C SER A 7 7.76 8.17 -50.00
N LEU A 8 7.81 8.99 -48.96
CA LEU A 8 8.74 8.88 -47.84
C LEU A 8 8.19 7.88 -46.81
N VAL A 9 8.89 6.76 -46.61
CA VAL A 9 8.56 5.76 -45.58
C VAL A 9 9.42 6.02 -44.34
N LEU A 10 8.81 6.51 -43.26
CA LEU A 10 9.47 6.63 -41.95
C LEU A 10 9.36 5.30 -41.20
N ALA A 11 10.47 4.58 -41.06
CA ALA A 11 10.57 3.43 -40.16
C ALA A 11 10.83 3.93 -38.72
N GLY A 12 9.80 3.99 -37.89
CA GLY A 12 9.93 4.27 -36.47
C GLY A 12 10.46 3.05 -35.71
N GLN A 13 11.68 3.14 -35.18
CA GLN A 13 12.22 2.12 -34.27
C GLN A 13 11.56 2.26 -32.90
N ALA A 14 10.92 1.20 -32.41
CA ALA A 14 10.41 1.11 -31.05
C ALA A 14 11.56 0.74 -30.11
N SER A 15 12.10 1.72 -29.37
CA SER A 15 12.99 1.47 -28.25
C SER A 15 12.16 1.05 -27.05
N ALA A 16 12.22 -0.23 -26.67
CA ALA A 16 11.65 -0.71 -25.40
C ALA A 16 12.48 -0.11 -24.25
N GLN A 17 11.93 0.91 -23.57
CA GLN A 17 12.52 1.43 -22.35
C GLN A 17 12.31 0.38 -21.24
N SER A 18 13.42 -0.13 -20.71
CA SER A 18 13.40 -0.95 -19.49
C SER A 18 12.96 -0.07 -18.33
N ALA A 19 11.80 -0.38 -17.75
CA ALA A 19 11.35 0.28 -16.53
C ALA A 19 12.31 -0.09 -15.38
N SER A 20 13.07 0.90 -14.91
CA SER A 20 13.77 0.79 -13.64
C SER A 20 12.73 0.61 -12.53
N ALA A 21 13.02 -0.30 -11.60
CA ALA A 21 12.28 -0.41 -10.34
C ALA A 21 12.35 0.95 -9.63
N GLY A 22 11.27 1.72 -9.73
CA GLY A 22 11.15 3.00 -9.07
C GLY A 22 11.24 2.79 -7.57
N SER A 23 12.15 3.51 -6.93
CA SER A 23 12.17 3.72 -5.49
C SER A 23 10.74 4.02 -5.03
N GLY A 24 10.16 3.09 -4.27
CA GLY A 24 8.85 3.22 -3.64
C GLY A 24 8.87 4.45 -2.75
N SER A 25 8.51 5.58 -3.32
CA SER A 25 8.30 6.80 -2.57
C SER A 25 7.04 6.53 -1.78
N ALA A 26 7.19 6.37 -0.46
CA ALA A 26 6.06 6.37 0.48
C ALA A 26 5.06 7.42 0.00
N HIS A 27 3.77 7.09 -0.09
CA HIS A 27 2.74 8.10 -0.29
C HIS A 27 3.00 9.24 0.69
N PRO A 28 3.52 10.41 0.24
CA PRO A 28 3.74 11.49 1.14
C PRO A 28 2.36 11.90 1.59
N PHE A 29 2.10 11.88 2.89
CA PHE A 29 0.90 12.51 3.40
C PHE A 29 0.99 14.00 3.04
N VAL A 30 0.23 14.41 2.03
CA VAL A 30 0.14 15.80 1.58
C VAL A 30 -1.09 16.40 2.24
N GLY A 31 -1.03 16.60 3.56
CA GLY A 31 -2.15 17.12 4.33
C GLY A 31 -1.71 17.74 5.65
N PRO A 32 -2.61 18.48 6.32
CA PRO A 32 -2.39 18.93 7.68
C PRO A 32 -2.45 17.74 8.64
N ILE A 33 -1.50 17.63 9.57
CA ILE A 33 -1.51 16.57 10.61
C ILE A 33 -2.54 16.92 11.70
N ILE A 34 -2.56 18.20 12.06
CA ILE A 34 -3.47 18.83 13.02
C ILE A 34 -4.50 19.62 12.23
N GLY A 35 -5.78 19.37 12.47
CA GLY A 35 -6.85 19.95 11.67
C GLY A 35 -8.21 19.33 12.00
N LEU A 36 -9.22 19.82 11.28
CA LEU A 36 -10.57 19.27 11.31
C LEU A 36 -10.79 18.47 10.02
N PHE A 37 -11.35 17.27 10.14
CA PHE A 37 -11.54 16.33 9.05
C PHE A 37 -12.98 15.83 9.03
N PRO A 38 -13.65 15.86 7.87
CA PRO A 38 -15.00 15.34 7.74
C PRO A 38 -15.00 13.81 7.61
N ASP A 39 -15.99 13.16 8.19
CA ASP A 39 -16.34 11.77 7.93
C ASP A 39 -17.86 11.58 7.89
N SER A 40 -18.34 10.34 7.77
CA SER A 40 -19.78 10.04 7.72
C SER A 40 -20.52 10.32 9.04
N SER A 41 -19.80 10.49 10.15
CA SER A 41 -20.35 10.81 11.47
C SER A 41 -20.35 12.32 11.77
N GLY A 42 -19.63 13.13 10.99
CA GLY A 42 -19.57 14.57 11.12
C GLY A 42 -18.17 15.09 10.85
N VAL A 43 -17.58 15.73 11.87
CA VAL A 43 -16.22 16.30 11.80
C VAL A 43 -15.47 15.88 13.06
N PHE A 44 -14.30 15.28 12.90
CA PHE A 44 -13.36 15.03 13.98
C PHE A 44 -12.15 15.95 13.86
N GLY A 45 -11.36 16.08 14.93
CA GLY A 45 -10.18 16.93 14.94
C GLY A 45 -9.00 16.28 15.63
N ASN A 46 -7.82 16.40 15.02
CA ASN A 46 -6.56 16.08 15.66
C ASN A 46 -6.04 17.33 16.37
N THR A 47 -5.63 17.20 17.63
CA THR A 47 -5.07 18.29 18.43
C THR A 47 -3.76 17.88 19.09
N THR A 48 -2.94 18.85 19.48
CA THR A 48 -1.69 18.63 20.19
C THR A 48 -1.50 19.70 21.25
N SER A 49 -1.01 19.30 22.43
CA SER A 49 -0.57 20.23 23.47
C SER A 49 0.82 20.80 23.19
N ASN A 50 1.53 20.27 22.19
CA ASN A 50 2.85 20.71 21.78
C ASN A 50 2.95 20.77 20.24
N PRO A 51 2.58 21.90 19.62
CA PRO A 51 2.61 22.05 18.16
C PRO A 51 4.02 21.97 17.56
N GLY A 52 5.06 22.31 18.34
CA GLY A 52 6.45 22.37 17.86
C GLY A 52 7.07 21.00 17.54
N VAL A 53 6.45 19.89 17.98
CA VAL A 53 6.96 18.52 17.75
C VAL A 53 6.22 17.77 16.63
N VAL A 54 5.07 18.28 16.20
CA VAL A 54 4.25 17.67 15.14
C VAL A 54 4.58 18.34 13.81
N THR A 55 5.76 18.01 13.29
CA THR A 55 6.26 18.52 12.01
C THR A 55 6.38 17.39 10.98
N PRO A 56 6.35 17.68 9.67
CA PRO A 56 6.63 16.68 8.64
C PRO A 56 8.02 16.05 8.73
N SER A 57 8.95 16.65 9.49
CA SER A 57 10.30 16.12 9.73
C SER A 57 10.37 15.12 10.90
N ASN A 58 9.25 14.83 11.56
CA ASN A 58 9.18 13.82 12.62
C ASN A 58 9.41 12.42 12.04
N SER A 59 10.04 11.52 12.80
CA SER A 59 10.26 10.11 12.44
C SER A 59 8.98 9.35 12.08
N PHE A 60 7.81 9.83 12.50
CA PHE A 60 6.50 9.32 12.09
C PHE A 60 6.30 9.33 10.56
N PHE A 61 6.93 10.28 9.85
CA PHE A 61 6.86 10.43 8.40
C PHE A 61 8.09 9.83 7.69
N ASP A 62 9.02 9.24 8.43
CA ASP A 62 10.28 8.74 7.90
C ASP A 62 10.17 7.24 7.53
N PRO A 63 10.18 6.88 6.24
CA PRO A 63 10.12 5.48 5.82
C PRO A 63 11.42 4.71 6.09
N SER A 64 12.49 5.39 6.51
CA SER A 64 13.78 4.80 6.86
C SER A 64 13.90 4.42 8.34
N LEU A 65 12.89 4.71 9.16
CA LEU A 65 12.84 4.32 10.57
C LEU A 65 12.89 2.79 10.75
N GLY A 66 12.32 2.05 9.80
CA GLY A 66 12.34 0.60 9.74
C GLY A 66 13.07 0.05 8.52
N THR A 67 13.07 -1.27 8.37
CA THR A 67 13.66 -1.97 7.22
C THR A 67 12.65 -2.28 6.12
N ASN A 68 11.42 -1.78 6.27
CA ASN A 68 10.25 -2.27 5.56
C ASN A 68 9.70 -1.26 4.53
N GLY A 69 10.32 -0.07 4.42
CA GLY A 69 9.97 0.99 3.47
C GLY A 69 8.64 1.70 3.74
N GLN A 70 8.01 1.44 4.89
CA GLN A 70 6.81 2.14 5.34
C GLN A 70 7.19 3.18 6.39
N ALA A 71 6.50 4.31 6.39
CA ALA A 71 6.50 5.24 7.51
C ALA A 71 5.29 4.94 8.41
N CYS A 72 5.28 5.43 9.65
CA CYS A 72 4.12 5.28 10.53
C CYS A 72 2.85 5.85 9.86
N VAL A 73 3.02 6.99 9.16
CA VAL A 73 1.93 7.63 8.41
C VAL A 73 1.36 6.76 7.30
N THR A 74 2.05 5.75 6.79
CA THR A 74 1.50 4.84 5.76
C THR A 74 0.19 4.19 6.23
N CYS A 75 0.14 3.76 7.50
CA CYS A 75 -1.04 3.13 8.11
C CYS A 75 -1.78 4.01 9.12
N HIS A 76 -1.15 5.08 9.61
CA HIS A 76 -1.75 6.02 10.55
C HIS A 76 -2.03 7.36 9.86
N GLN A 77 -3.03 7.40 8.99
CA GLN A 77 -3.39 8.60 8.23
C GLN A 77 -4.08 9.62 9.14
N PRO A 78 -3.55 10.86 9.28
CA PRO A 78 -4.13 11.86 10.16
C PRO A 78 -5.57 12.23 9.80
N ASP A 79 -5.89 12.31 8.51
CA ASP A 79 -7.23 12.61 8.00
C ASP A 79 -8.24 11.45 8.17
N GLN A 80 -7.79 10.34 8.77
CA GLN A 80 -8.60 9.17 9.12
C GLN A 80 -8.44 8.80 10.60
N GLY A 81 -8.15 9.80 11.44
CA GLY A 81 -8.04 9.61 12.90
C GLY A 81 -6.81 8.78 13.28
N PHE A 82 -5.71 8.94 12.55
CA PHE A 82 -4.49 8.12 12.70
C PHE A 82 -4.76 6.62 12.49
N SER A 83 -5.63 6.31 11.52
CA SER A 83 -5.94 4.95 11.06
C SER A 83 -5.84 4.85 9.53
N VAL A 84 -6.26 3.73 8.95
CA VAL A 84 -6.54 3.58 7.52
C VAL A 84 -7.93 3.00 7.32
N THR A 85 -8.61 3.46 6.28
CA THR A 85 -9.96 3.03 5.89
C THR A 85 -9.92 2.27 4.58
N THR A 86 -10.91 1.40 4.32
CA THR A 86 -11.00 0.67 3.05
C THR A 86 -11.09 1.60 1.83
N PRO A 87 -11.84 2.72 1.82
CA PRO A 87 -11.84 3.63 0.67
C PRO A 87 -10.48 4.26 0.39
N PHE A 88 -9.68 4.53 1.42
CA PHE A 88 -8.30 4.98 1.25
C PHE A 88 -7.42 3.89 0.65
N ILE A 89 -7.49 2.66 1.19
CA ILE A 89 -6.73 1.52 0.67
C ILE A 89 -7.06 1.30 -0.81
N ASP A 90 -8.34 1.28 -1.19
CA ASP A 90 -8.77 1.16 -2.59
C ASP A 90 -8.20 2.28 -3.46
N THR A 91 -8.29 3.53 -2.99
CA THR A 91 -7.76 4.70 -3.70
C THR A 91 -6.25 4.57 -3.95
N GLN A 92 -5.49 4.15 -2.93
CA GLN A 92 -4.05 3.99 -3.05
C GLN A 92 -3.69 2.80 -3.96
N PHE A 93 -4.50 1.72 -3.94
CA PHE A 93 -4.31 0.60 -4.86
C PHE A 93 -4.51 1.05 -6.31
N ASP A 94 -5.60 1.75 -6.59
CA ASP A 94 -5.93 2.19 -7.95
C ASP A 94 -4.89 3.16 -8.51
N ARG A 95 -4.43 4.11 -7.68
CA ARG A 95 -3.38 5.08 -8.03
C ARG A 95 -2.01 4.45 -8.28
N SER A 96 -1.63 3.48 -7.47
CA SER A 96 -0.29 2.86 -7.54
C SER A 96 -0.25 1.55 -8.33
N HIS A 97 -1.41 1.05 -8.76
CA HIS A 97 -1.57 -0.31 -9.25
C HIS A 97 -1.07 -1.38 -8.26
N GLY A 98 -1.25 -1.13 -6.96
CA GLY A 98 -0.78 -1.99 -5.86
C GLY A 98 0.74 -1.94 -5.62
N LEU A 99 1.43 -0.88 -6.05
CA LEU A 99 2.87 -0.69 -5.85
C LEU A 99 3.23 0.26 -4.72
N ASP A 100 2.24 0.86 -4.08
CA ASP A 100 2.48 1.69 -2.90
C ASP A 100 3.08 0.89 -1.73
N PRO A 101 3.93 1.47 -0.85
CA PRO A 101 4.42 0.78 0.35
C PRO A 101 3.34 0.24 1.29
N LEU A 102 2.09 0.70 1.22
CA LEU A 102 0.95 0.07 1.89
C LEU A 102 0.74 -1.39 1.43
N PHE A 103 1.15 -1.77 0.22
CA PHE A 103 0.88 -3.06 -0.39
C PHE A 103 2.12 -3.97 -0.39
N ARG A 104 2.26 -4.79 0.65
CA ARG A 104 3.41 -5.68 0.82
C ARG A 104 3.00 -7.11 1.17
N ALA A 105 3.81 -8.06 0.69
CA ALA A 105 3.58 -9.48 0.93
C ALA A 105 3.60 -9.86 2.42
N ASN A 106 4.44 -9.18 3.22
CA ASN A 106 4.69 -9.55 4.61
C ASN A 106 3.58 -9.20 5.61
N ASP A 107 2.82 -8.12 5.35
CA ASP A 107 1.88 -7.54 6.33
C ASP A 107 0.48 -7.24 5.77
N THR A 108 0.35 -7.06 4.46
CA THR A 108 -0.90 -6.63 3.82
C THR A 108 -1.49 -7.71 2.91
N ALA A 109 -0.65 -8.59 2.36
CA ALA A 109 -1.13 -9.68 1.53
C ALA A 109 -1.89 -10.73 2.35
N THR A 110 -2.81 -11.42 1.67
CA THR A 110 -3.56 -12.54 2.25
C THR A 110 -2.66 -13.71 2.63
N ARG A 111 -1.48 -13.82 2.01
CA ARG A 111 -0.45 -14.83 2.26
C ARG A 111 0.94 -14.25 2.03
N PRO A 112 1.96 -14.70 2.79
CA PRO A 112 3.33 -14.16 2.70
C PRO A 112 4.04 -14.46 1.37
N ASP A 113 3.56 -15.45 0.62
CA ASP A 113 4.10 -15.92 -0.66
C ASP A 113 3.17 -15.57 -1.84
N ALA A 114 2.37 -14.50 -1.70
CA ALA A 114 1.47 -14.06 -2.76
C ALA A 114 2.23 -13.61 -4.02
N ASP A 115 1.67 -13.91 -5.19
CA ASP A 115 2.19 -13.43 -6.47
C ASP A 115 1.85 -11.94 -6.67
N LEU A 116 2.87 -11.10 -6.80
CA LEU A 116 2.73 -9.66 -7.02
C LEU A 116 3.15 -9.20 -8.43
N SER A 117 3.35 -10.13 -9.37
CA SER A 117 3.92 -9.89 -10.71
C SER A 117 3.10 -8.97 -11.61
N THR A 118 1.78 -8.94 -11.44
CA THR A 118 0.87 -8.11 -12.26
C THR A 118 -0.16 -7.41 -11.38
N THR A 119 -0.73 -6.31 -11.86
CA THR A 119 -1.78 -5.58 -11.13
C THR A 119 -2.96 -6.48 -10.74
N ARG A 120 -3.35 -7.40 -11.63
CA ARG A 120 -4.40 -8.38 -11.35
C ARG A 120 -4.02 -9.31 -10.19
N ARG A 121 -2.80 -9.84 -10.20
CA ARG A 121 -2.30 -10.71 -9.12
C ARG A 121 -2.17 -9.95 -7.80
N ARG A 122 -1.72 -8.68 -7.84
CA ARG A 122 -1.69 -7.80 -6.66
C ARG A 122 -3.09 -7.54 -6.09
N ARG A 123 -4.10 -7.32 -6.92
CA ARG A 123 -5.49 -7.13 -6.43
C ARG A 123 -6.00 -8.36 -5.68
N GLN A 124 -5.69 -9.55 -6.18
CA GLN A 124 -6.01 -10.81 -5.49
C GLN A 124 -5.19 -10.97 -4.21
N ALA A 125 -3.90 -10.65 -4.26
CA ALA A 125 -3.01 -10.73 -3.11
C ALA A 125 -3.43 -9.82 -1.95
N PHE A 126 -4.03 -8.66 -2.22
CA PHE A 126 -4.43 -7.68 -1.20
C PHE A 126 -5.95 -7.63 -0.95
N GLU A 127 -6.70 -8.64 -1.39
CA GLU A 127 -8.17 -8.61 -1.34
C GLU A 127 -8.76 -8.38 0.06
N LEU A 128 -8.14 -8.94 1.12
CA LEU A 128 -8.59 -8.74 2.49
C LEU A 128 -8.37 -7.30 2.98
N ALA A 129 -7.27 -6.66 2.57
CA ALA A 129 -7.02 -5.26 2.90
C ALA A 129 -7.98 -4.35 2.14
N LEU A 130 -8.21 -4.62 0.85
CA LEU A 130 -9.11 -3.84 -0.01
C LEU A 130 -10.57 -3.94 0.47
N GLN A 131 -11.07 -5.17 0.69
CA GLN A 131 -12.49 -5.39 0.99
C GLN A 131 -12.84 -5.18 2.46
N LEU A 132 -11.92 -5.51 3.38
CA LEU A 132 -12.21 -5.59 4.81
C LEU A 132 -11.27 -4.77 5.69
N GLY A 133 -10.23 -4.13 5.13
CA GLY A 133 -9.22 -3.41 5.91
C GLY A 133 -8.37 -4.34 6.79
N VAL A 134 -8.30 -5.63 6.46
CA VAL A 134 -7.61 -6.65 7.26
C VAL A 134 -6.15 -6.76 6.83
N PHE A 135 -5.26 -6.50 7.78
CA PHE A 135 -3.81 -6.70 7.67
C PHE A 135 -3.39 -7.97 8.42
N ARG A 136 -2.43 -8.72 7.86
CA ARG A 136 -1.97 -10.02 8.39
C ARG A 136 -0.48 -9.95 8.69
N ILE A 137 -0.14 -9.76 9.97
CA ILE A 137 1.26 -9.72 10.41
C ILE A 137 1.68 -11.11 10.88
N GLY A 138 2.63 -11.72 10.17
CA GLY A 138 3.22 -12.98 10.57
C GLY A 138 3.97 -12.87 11.90
N LYS A 139 3.74 -13.83 12.80
CA LYS A 139 4.52 -14.00 14.04
C LYS A 139 5.12 -15.39 14.08
N THR A 140 6.41 -15.45 14.40
CA THR A 140 7.09 -16.72 14.66
C THR A 140 6.57 -17.32 15.96
N LEU A 141 6.20 -18.60 15.93
CA LEU A 141 5.85 -19.33 17.13
C LEU A 141 7.12 -19.61 17.95
N PRO A 142 7.09 -19.43 19.29
CA PRO A 142 8.24 -19.79 20.12
C PRO A 142 8.49 -21.30 20.05
N ALA A 143 9.76 -21.71 20.13
CA ALA A 143 10.13 -23.13 20.14
C ALA A 143 9.51 -23.89 21.32
N SER A 144 9.18 -23.17 22.40
CA SER A 144 8.53 -23.69 23.61
C SER A 144 7.00 -23.54 23.58
N ALA A 145 6.38 -23.41 22.41
CA ALA A 145 4.91 -23.33 22.32
C ALA A 145 4.28 -24.56 22.98
N GLU A 146 3.30 -24.32 23.87
CA GLU A 146 2.54 -25.38 24.54
C GLU A 146 1.43 -26.00 23.66
N PHE A 147 1.42 -25.64 22.37
CA PHE A 147 0.49 -26.12 21.37
C PHE A 147 1.23 -26.47 20.07
N THR A 148 0.62 -27.32 19.26
CA THR A 148 1.06 -27.64 17.90
C THR A 148 0.08 -27.09 16.89
N VAL A 149 0.58 -26.65 15.74
CA VAL A 149 -0.27 -26.32 14.58
C VAL A 149 -0.34 -27.56 13.70
N ASP A 150 -1.54 -28.08 13.51
CA ASP A 150 -1.83 -29.17 12.58
C ASP A 150 -2.79 -28.66 11.49
N SER A 151 -2.80 -29.36 10.36
CA SER A 151 -3.81 -29.16 9.32
C SER A 151 -5.21 -29.30 9.91
N GLN A 152 -6.08 -28.34 9.60
CA GLN A 152 -7.50 -28.48 9.91
C GLN A 152 -8.07 -29.56 8.98
N ASN A 153 -8.41 -30.71 9.54
CA ASN A 153 -9.00 -31.86 8.84
C ASN A 153 -10.34 -32.32 9.46
N THR A 154 -10.99 -31.46 10.26
CA THR A 154 -12.24 -31.79 10.98
C THR A 154 -13.39 -30.89 10.54
N SER A 155 -14.60 -31.43 10.44
CA SER A 155 -15.80 -30.65 10.06
C SER A 155 -16.22 -29.57 11.08
N ARG A 156 -15.56 -29.50 12.24
CA ARG A 156 -15.93 -28.63 13.36
C ARG A 156 -15.71 -27.14 13.09
N PHE A 157 -14.78 -26.77 12.22
CA PHE A 157 -14.39 -25.37 12.00
C PHE A 157 -14.62 -24.88 10.55
N GLY A 158 -15.47 -25.58 9.79
CA GLY A 158 -15.79 -25.29 8.39
C GLY A 158 -15.10 -26.25 7.40
N PRO A 159 -15.53 -26.27 6.12
CA PRO A 159 -14.79 -26.93 5.05
C PRO A 159 -13.43 -26.27 4.78
#